data_AF-A0A1W9MB09-F1
#
_entry.id   AF-A0A1W9MB09-F1
#
_cell.length_a   1.000
_cell.length_b   1.000
_cell.length_c   1.000
_cell.angle_alpha   90.00
_cell.angle_beta   90.00
_cell.angle_gamma   90.00
#
_symmetry.space_group_name_H-M   'P 1'
#
loop_
_entity.id
_entity.type
_entity.pdbx_description
1 polymer ?
#
loop_
_entity_poly.entity_id
_entity_poly.type
_entity_poly.pdbx_seq_one_letter_code
_entity_poly.pdbx_strand_id
1 'polypeptide(L)'
;MKRVLMYLFMLFSVWGMSACGGGNQSAIEGKLVDWKGKPVAGVKIAATQIQPIKGYEKFDAATKADGTFTLKGVFPSSKYILTPNSEKWNCNLEVSINTAPKGETAIVPGTMVIKQVYTKTQNPVIADIATGNPGKSSCSGQLVDWNNKPITGVKIVASLNHPVQGFEKFETTTGENGTFHFSTLLPSSRYTFKPVSDKWNTEASTSIETPPHHGDEVSLPKPLVIKQVMTKSEPPQVADIATGSPGKTLLTGKLLDWKNRPIAGVKILASLKRPINVKGYEQFEETTGSDGSFRFTGLLPISKYELKPVSDKWTTEVVVAIDTPQHSGDSVSLTNPMVISRAFLKNSCSLISDLITTKKRFTLSPDGVITDAETGLEWIVGPDKDINFEQAEDWVKKCSIAGGGWRMPTTVELHAIYQRDAEKCFGLQKQHFGDPVDLDPTIFKTTGYFVWATSEANARQPAKQYNFNQGREWTSRRDQTHKQRVFAVRSSR
;
A
#
# COMPACT_ATOMS: atom_id res chain seq x y z
N MET A 1 -27.92 -26.58 -79.93
CA MET A 1 -26.48 -26.73 -79.59
C MET A 1 -25.77 -25.40 -79.87
N LYS A 2 -24.96 -24.96 -78.90
CA LYS A 2 -24.04 -23.80 -78.90
C LYS A 2 -24.64 -22.38 -79.01
N ARG A 3 -24.76 -21.80 -77.81
CA ARG A 3 -24.70 -20.37 -77.44
C ARG A 3 -23.42 -19.75 -78.05
N VAL A 4 -23.31 -18.46 -78.38
CA VAL A 4 -23.28 -17.32 -77.46
C VAL A 4 -23.53 -16.01 -78.21
N LEU A 5 -24.27 -15.16 -77.51
CA LEU A 5 -24.67 -13.78 -77.72
C LEU A 5 -23.45 -12.84 -77.88
N MET A 6 -23.41 -12.00 -78.93
CA MET A 6 -22.45 -10.91 -79.07
C MET A 6 -23.21 -9.60 -79.27
N TYR A 7 -23.38 -8.84 -78.18
CA TYR A 7 -23.97 -7.50 -78.19
C TYR A 7 -22.87 -6.43 -78.18
N LEU A 8 -22.97 -5.56 -79.19
CA LEU A 8 -22.82 -4.10 -79.14
C LEU A 8 -21.89 -3.50 -78.07
N PHE A 9 -20.76 -2.93 -78.51
CA PHE A 9 -20.28 -1.67 -77.93
C PHE A 9 -20.06 -0.65 -79.03
N MET A 10 -20.69 0.50 -78.81
CA MET A 10 -20.79 1.65 -79.70
C MET A 10 -19.42 2.27 -80.03
N LEU A 11 -19.37 2.84 -81.23
CA LEU A 11 -18.40 3.83 -81.66
C LEU A 11 -18.06 4.85 -80.56
N PHE A 12 -16.77 4.97 -80.25
CA PHE A 12 -16.18 6.30 -80.09
C PHE A 12 -15.12 6.48 -81.16
N SER A 13 -15.38 7.48 -81.98
CA SER A 13 -14.55 8.03 -83.04
C SER A 13 -13.09 8.19 -82.61
N VAL A 14 -12.23 7.47 -83.33
CA VAL A 14 -10.89 7.97 -83.67
C VAL A 14 -11.10 9.35 -84.29
N TRP A 15 -10.45 10.38 -83.74
CA TRP A 15 -9.80 11.49 -84.45
C TRP A 15 -9.22 12.44 -83.39
N GLY A 16 -7.93 12.70 -83.54
CA GLY A 16 -7.11 13.39 -82.53
C GLY A 16 -5.77 12.71 -82.29
N MET A 17 -5.18 12.07 -83.32
CA MET A 17 -3.73 11.89 -83.33
C MET A 17 -3.12 13.29 -83.42
N SER A 18 -2.81 13.88 -82.27
CA SER A 18 -1.85 14.97 -82.23
C SER A 18 -0.53 14.42 -82.75
N ALA A 19 -0.21 14.91 -83.94
CA ALA A 19 1.06 14.81 -84.63
C ALA A 19 2.25 14.49 -83.71
N CYS A 20 2.92 13.39 -84.05
CA CYS A 20 4.27 13.05 -83.63
C CYS A 20 5.21 14.27 -83.80
N GLY A 21 5.46 14.98 -82.70
CA GLY A 21 6.72 15.66 -82.47
C GLY A 21 7.72 14.63 -81.94
N GLY A 22 8.90 14.52 -82.56
CA GLY A 22 9.92 13.56 -82.17
C GLY A 22 10.34 13.70 -80.71
N GLY A 23 10.38 12.58 -79.98
CA GLY A 23 10.92 12.53 -78.61
C GLY A 23 11.63 11.20 -78.37
N ASN A 24 12.95 11.22 -78.22
CA ASN A 24 13.77 10.06 -77.80
C ASN A 24 13.62 9.78 -76.28
N GLN A 25 12.41 9.88 -75.75
CA GLN A 25 12.15 10.02 -74.32
C GLN A 25 11.05 9.06 -73.82
N SER A 26 11.04 8.81 -72.52
CA SER A 26 10.04 8.02 -71.78
C SER A 26 9.30 8.95 -70.79
N ALA A 27 8.27 8.42 -70.12
CA ALA A 27 7.64 9.07 -68.96
C ALA A 27 7.61 8.16 -67.72
N ILE A 28 7.38 8.75 -66.55
CA ILE A 28 7.10 8.05 -65.29
C ILE A 28 5.79 8.59 -64.71
N GLU A 29 4.90 7.71 -64.28
CA GLU A 29 3.69 8.06 -63.52
C GLU A 29 3.68 7.39 -62.16
N GLY A 30 3.17 8.10 -61.16
CA GLY A 30 3.05 7.59 -59.81
C GLY A 30 2.08 8.40 -58.96
N LYS A 31 1.92 7.96 -57.72
CA LYS A 31 1.06 8.59 -56.72
C LYS A 31 1.78 8.71 -55.39
N LEU A 32 1.71 9.88 -54.77
CA LEU A 32 2.26 10.19 -53.45
C LEU A 32 1.13 10.28 -52.42
N VAL A 33 1.27 9.56 -51.32
CA VAL A 33 0.33 9.58 -50.19
C VAL A 33 1.07 9.70 -48.86
N ASP A 34 0.37 10.15 -47.83
CA ASP A 34 0.85 10.13 -46.44
C ASP A 34 0.70 8.73 -45.81
N TRP A 35 1.11 8.60 -44.56
CA TRP A 35 1.05 7.36 -43.79
C TRP A 35 -0.37 6.80 -43.58
N LYS A 36 -1.42 7.60 -43.83
CA LYS A 36 -2.84 7.18 -43.80
C LYS A 36 -3.38 6.88 -45.21
N GLY A 37 -2.54 6.95 -46.24
CA GLY A 37 -2.94 6.77 -47.63
C GLY A 37 -3.64 8.00 -48.23
N LYS A 38 -3.65 9.15 -47.53
CA LYS A 38 -4.25 10.38 -48.05
C LYS A 38 -3.33 11.00 -49.10
N PRO A 39 -3.86 11.44 -50.25
CA PRO A 39 -3.07 12.13 -51.25
C PRO A 39 -2.31 13.36 -50.73
N VAL A 40 -1.06 13.49 -51.15
CA VAL A 40 -0.23 14.65 -50.83
C VAL A 40 -0.06 15.49 -52.09
N ALA A 41 -0.64 16.70 -52.08
CA ALA A 41 -0.68 17.60 -53.24
C ALA A 41 0.44 18.66 -53.19
N GLY A 42 0.84 19.16 -54.36
CA GLY A 42 1.81 20.27 -54.50
C GLY A 42 3.26 19.94 -54.14
N VAL A 43 3.62 18.68 -53.92
CA VAL A 43 5.00 18.26 -53.62
C VAL A 43 5.74 17.97 -54.94
N LYS A 44 6.96 18.47 -55.09
CA LYS A 44 7.78 18.19 -56.27
C LYS A 44 8.44 16.82 -56.14
N ILE A 45 8.12 15.89 -57.03
CA ILE A 45 8.87 14.64 -57.16
C ILE A 45 10.06 14.90 -58.06
N ALA A 46 11.28 14.82 -57.51
CA ALA A 46 12.49 14.85 -58.32
C ALA A 46 12.90 13.43 -58.71
N ALA A 47 13.17 13.22 -59.99
CA ALA A 47 13.83 12.03 -60.51
C ALA A 47 15.28 12.36 -60.80
N THR A 48 16.20 11.74 -60.07
CA THR A 48 17.65 11.84 -60.28
C THR A 48 18.14 10.56 -60.94
N GLN A 49 18.84 10.68 -62.06
CA GLN A 49 19.38 9.52 -62.77
C GLN A 49 20.56 8.92 -62.00
N ILE A 50 20.59 7.60 -61.81
CA ILE A 50 21.68 6.94 -61.07
C ILE A 50 22.98 6.96 -61.89
N GLN A 51 22.87 6.81 -63.21
CA GLN A 51 23.98 6.90 -64.15
C GLN A 51 23.76 8.14 -65.03
N PRO A 52 24.40 9.28 -64.74
CA PRO A 52 24.12 10.53 -65.41
C PRO A 52 24.39 10.47 -66.91
N ILE A 53 23.37 10.76 -67.70
CA ILE A 53 23.47 11.03 -69.12
C ILE A 53 23.29 12.54 -69.29
N LYS A 54 24.20 13.17 -70.05
CA LYS A 54 24.17 14.62 -70.27
C LYS A 54 22.80 15.07 -70.80
N GLY A 55 22.14 15.97 -70.08
CA GLY A 55 20.80 16.49 -70.40
C GLY A 55 19.63 15.67 -69.85
N TYR A 56 19.89 14.61 -69.05
CA TYR A 56 18.88 13.74 -68.42
C TYR A 56 19.13 13.52 -66.93
N GLU A 57 19.97 14.36 -66.32
CA GLU A 57 20.47 14.18 -64.96
C GLU A 57 19.34 14.29 -63.93
N LYS A 58 18.40 15.23 -64.14
CA LYS A 58 17.31 15.50 -63.21
C LYS A 58 16.05 15.99 -63.90
N PHE A 59 14.91 15.47 -63.45
CA PHE A 59 13.57 15.93 -63.83
C PHE A 59 12.74 16.17 -62.56
N ASP A 60 11.75 17.06 -62.63
CA ASP A 60 10.77 17.22 -61.56
C ASP A 60 9.35 17.48 -62.06
N ALA A 61 8.37 17.06 -61.25
CA ALA A 61 6.95 17.32 -61.47
C ALA A 61 6.24 17.48 -60.13
N ALA A 62 5.30 18.42 -60.04
CA ALA A 62 4.47 18.57 -58.85
C ALA A 62 3.31 17.55 -58.84
N THR A 63 3.01 17.01 -57.68
CA THR A 63 1.83 16.15 -57.45
C THR A 63 0.54 16.98 -57.54
N LYS A 64 -0.47 16.43 -58.20
CA LYS A 64 -1.83 17.01 -58.30
C LYS A 64 -2.59 16.87 -56.98
N ALA A 65 -3.82 17.41 -56.94
CA ALA A 65 -4.71 17.33 -55.78
C ALA A 65 -5.01 15.89 -55.32
N ASP A 66 -5.05 14.95 -56.26
CA ASP A 66 -5.24 13.52 -56.00
C ASP A 66 -3.92 12.78 -55.70
N GLY A 67 -2.80 13.50 -55.56
CA GLY A 67 -1.48 12.98 -55.24
C GLY A 67 -0.75 12.36 -56.44
N THR A 68 -1.36 12.32 -57.62
CA THR A 68 -0.73 11.77 -58.83
C THR A 68 0.29 12.73 -59.43
N PHE A 69 1.31 12.21 -60.08
CA PHE A 69 2.30 13.00 -60.82
C PHE A 69 2.71 12.28 -62.11
N THR A 70 3.17 13.07 -63.10
CA THR A 70 3.71 12.56 -64.36
C THR A 70 5.01 13.31 -64.67
N LEU A 71 6.13 12.59 -64.72
CA LEU A 71 7.42 13.09 -65.18
C LEU A 71 7.57 12.75 -66.67
N LYS A 72 7.70 13.76 -67.52
CA LYS A 72 7.88 13.59 -68.97
C LYS A 72 9.33 13.91 -69.35
N GLY A 73 9.81 13.26 -70.40
CA GLY A 73 11.10 13.58 -70.99
C GLY A 73 12.29 12.83 -70.39
N VAL A 74 12.06 11.86 -69.49
CA VAL A 74 13.12 11.05 -68.88
C VAL A 74 13.78 10.13 -69.90
N PHE A 75 15.05 9.76 -69.67
CA PHE A 75 15.76 8.88 -70.60
C PHE A 75 15.16 7.46 -70.56
N PRO A 76 14.89 6.82 -71.71
CA PRO A 76 14.30 5.47 -71.74
C PRO A 76 15.21 4.38 -71.13
N SER A 77 14.61 3.31 -70.61
CA SER A 77 15.33 2.11 -70.12
C SER A 77 16.49 2.42 -69.15
N SER A 78 16.29 3.39 -68.27
CA SER A 78 17.29 3.90 -67.33
C SER A 78 16.78 3.92 -65.90
N LYS A 79 17.72 3.81 -64.96
CA LYS A 79 17.39 3.77 -63.54
C LYS A 79 17.41 5.18 -62.94
N TYR A 80 16.32 5.53 -62.28
CA TYR A 80 16.14 6.79 -61.56
C TYR A 80 15.83 6.52 -60.08
N ILE A 81 16.15 7.49 -59.22
CA ILE A 81 15.67 7.58 -57.85
C ILE A 81 14.67 8.74 -57.78
N LEU A 82 13.48 8.45 -57.28
CA LEU A 82 12.41 9.41 -57.06
C LEU A 82 12.43 9.86 -55.60
N THR A 83 12.53 11.16 -55.37
CA THR A 83 12.53 11.77 -54.04
C THR A 83 11.50 12.90 -53.97
N PRO A 84 10.55 12.88 -53.03
CA PRO A 84 9.67 14.02 -52.79
C PRO A 84 10.45 15.19 -52.16
N ASN A 85 10.32 16.36 -52.75
CA ASN A 85 10.90 17.61 -52.28
C ASN A 85 9.78 18.60 -51.93
N SER A 86 9.77 19.01 -50.67
CA SER A 86 8.85 20.02 -50.14
C SER A 86 9.66 21.23 -49.70
N GLU A 87 9.10 22.44 -49.84
CA GLU A 87 9.68 23.64 -49.23
C GLU A 87 9.48 23.64 -47.71
N LYS A 88 8.42 22.98 -47.23
CA LYS A 88 7.94 23.04 -45.84
C LYS A 88 8.62 22.04 -44.90
N TRP A 89 9.07 20.90 -45.41
CA TRP A 89 9.56 19.78 -44.58
C TRP A 89 10.56 18.93 -45.35
N ASN A 90 11.31 18.10 -44.62
CA ASN A 90 12.18 17.04 -45.16
C ASN A 90 11.54 15.67 -44.96
N CYS A 91 11.82 14.71 -45.85
CA CYS A 91 11.42 13.31 -45.65
C CYS A 91 12.51 12.38 -46.19
N ASN A 92 12.52 11.13 -45.70
CA ASN A 92 13.51 10.12 -46.08
C ASN A 92 12.95 9.12 -47.13
N LEU A 93 11.96 9.54 -47.93
CA LEU A 93 11.35 8.67 -48.94
C LEU A 93 12.17 8.71 -50.23
N GLU A 94 12.68 7.54 -50.63
CA GLU A 94 13.32 7.31 -51.92
C GLU A 94 12.73 6.07 -52.58
N VAL A 95 12.41 6.17 -53.87
CA VAL A 95 11.88 5.05 -54.65
C VAL A 95 12.69 4.89 -55.92
N SER A 96 13.27 3.72 -56.14
CA SER A 96 14.00 3.43 -57.37
C SER A 96 13.05 2.87 -58.44
N ILE A 97 13.21 3.35 -59.68
CA ILE A 97 12.40 2.91 -60.82
C ILE A 97 13.27 2.80 -62.08
N ASN A 98 12.96 1.82 -62.92
CA ASN A 98 13.46 1.76 -64.29
C ASN A 98 12.42 2.38 -65.23
N THR A 99 12.84 3.36 -66.03
CA THR A 99 11.99 3.96 -67.05
C THR A 99 11.67 2.95 -68.15
N ALA A 100 10.50 3.13 -68.78
CA ALA A 100 10.03 2.26 -69.84
C ALA A 100 10.86 2.48 -71.12
N PRO A 101 10.69 1.60 -72.13
CA PRO A 101 11.21 1.86 -73.46
C PRO A 101 10.72 3.19 -74.05
N LYS A 102 11.38 3.60 -75.13
CA LYS A 102 11.08 4.87 -75.81
C LYS A 102 9.60 4.96 -76.19
N GLY A 103 8.97 6.08 -75.84
CA GLY A 103 7.55 6.33 -76.13
C GLY A 103 6.56 5.69 -75.14
N GLU A 104 7.04 4.91 -74.18
CA GLU A 104 6.21 4.29 -73.15
C GLU A 104 6.31 5.03 -71.80
N THR A 105 5.41 4.68 -70.88
CA THR A 105 5.32 5.25 -69.54
C THR A 105 5.56 4.17 -68.50
N ALA A 106 6.57 4.37 -67.64
CA ALA A 106 6.79 3.52 -66.48
C ALA A 106 5.84 3.92 -65.35
N ILE A 107 5.21 2.93 -64.71
CA ILE A 107 4.38 3.14 -63.53
C ILE A 107 5.20 2.81 -62.29
N VAL A 108 5.25 3.72 -61.31
CA VAL A 108 5.88 3.45 -60.02
C VAL A 108 5.23 2.20 -59.40
N PRO A 109 6.02 1.17 -59.02
CA PRO A 109 5.46 -0.01 -58.36
C PRO A 109 4.82 0.38 -57.02
N GLY A 110 3.50 0.24 -56.94
CA GLY A 110 2.73 0.64 -55.76
C GLY A 110 2.61 2.16 -55.60
N THR A 111 2.23 2.60 -54.40
CA THR A 111 2.11 4.03 -54.07
C THR A 111 3.35 4.47 -53.28
N MET A 112 3.85 5.67 -53.58
CA MET A 112 4.90 6.30 -52.78
C MET A 112 4.29 6.76 -51.45
N VAL A 113 4.65 6.12 -50.33
CA VAL A 113 4.09 6.42 -49.00
C VAL A 113 5.11 7.16 -48.15
N ILE A 114 4.77 8.39 -47.76
CA ILE A 114 5.54 9.14 -46.77
C ILE A 114 5.24 8.58 -45.38
N LYS A 115 6.25 7.98 -44.74
CA LYS A 115 6.13 7.49 -43.37
C LYS A 115 6.17 8.64 -42.36
N GLN A 116 7.12 9.55 -42.50
CA GLN A 116 7.27 10.71 -41.62
C GLN A 116 7.86 11.88 -42.40
N VAL A 117 7.57 13.09 -41.92
CA VAL A 117 8.19 14.33 -42.38
C VAL A 117 8.78 15.07 -41.18
N TYR A 118 9.82 15.85 -41.42
CA TYR A 118 10.56 16.56 -40.39
C TYR A 118 10.63 18.05 -40.66
N THR A 119 10.63 18.86 -39.61
CA THR A 119 10.84 20.31 -39.71
C THR A 119 12.20 20.64 -40.33
N LYS A 120 12.28 21.74 -41.08
CA LYS A 120 13.54 22.25 -41.64
C LYS A 120 14.25 23.18 -40.65
N THR A 121 14.59 22.65 -39.48
CA THR A 121 15.27 23.36 -38.40
C THR A 121 16.59 22.69 -38.06
N GLN A 122 17.48 23.38 -37.33
CA GLN A 122 18.76 22.79 -36.88
C GLN A 122 18.55 21.51 -36.05
N ASN A 123 17.48 21.49 -35.25
CA ASN A 123 17.00 20.31 -34.52
C ASN A 123 15.66 19.87 -35.12
N PRO A 124 15.65 18.94 -36.08
CA PRO A 124 14.42 18.51 -36.76
C PRO A 124 13.54 17.67 -35.83
N VAL A 125 12.24 17.98 -35.81
CA VAL A 125 11.20 17.17 -35.15
C VAL A 125 10.18 16.71 -36.19
N ILE A 126 9.37 15.72 -35.84
CA ILE A 126 8.28 15.27 -36.73
C ILE A 126 7.34 16.46 -36.98
N ALA A 127 7.02 16.71 -38.25
CA ALA A 127 6.19 17.81 -38.68
C ALA A 127 4.79 17.35 -39.11
N ASP A 128 3.85 18.29 -39.11
CA ASP A 128 2.63 18.19 -39.89
C ASP A 128 2.93 18.35 -41.38
N ILE A 129 2.53 17.38 -42.20
CA ILE A 129 2.77 17.36 -43.64
C ILE A 129 2.12 18.54 -44.38
N ALA A 130 1.01 19.07 -43.87
CA ALA A 130 0.30 20.19 -44.50
C ALA A 130 1.01 21.53 -44.27
N THR A 131 1.49 21.76 -43.04
CA THR A 131 2.04 23.06 -42.62
C THR A 131 3.56 23.11 -42.58
N GLY A 132 4.24 21.98 -42.35
CA GLY A 132 5.67 21.92 -42.06
C GLY A 132 6.04 22.32 -40.63
N ASN A 133 5.05 22.72 -39.82
CA ASN A 133 5.24 23.03 -38.41
C ASN A 133 5.39 21.74 -37.59
N PRO A 134 5.92 21.81 -36.35
CA PRO A 134 5.96 20.66 -35.45
C PRO A 134 4.60 19.95 -35.38
N GLY A 135 4.65 18.63 -35.56
CA GLY A 135 3.50 17.76 -35.47
C GLY A 135 2.93 17.76 -34.05
N LYS A 136 1.68 17.34 -33.93
CA LYS A 136 0.98 17.21 -32.65
C LYS A 136 0.43 15.80 -32.56
N SER A 137 0.66 15.15 -31.43
CA SER A 137 0.09 13.87 -31.07
C SER A 137 -0.64 14.01 -29.74
N SER A 138 -1.56 13.09 -29.49
CA SER A 138 -2.42 13.14 -28.31
C SER A 138 -2.18 11.94 -27.40
N CYS A 139 -2.33 12.17 -26.09
CA CYS A 139 -2.32 11.13 -25.08
C CYS A 139 -3.48 11.31 -24.12
N SER A 140 -4.24 10.25 -23.90
CA SER A 140 -5.29 10.16 -22.89
C SER A 140 -4.94 9.17 -21.77
N GLY A 141 -5.54 9.34 -20.60
CA GLY A 141 -5.33 8.46 -19.45
C GLY A 141 -6.32 8.72 -18.33
N GLN A 142 -6.18 7.94 -17.25
CA GLN A 142 -6.99 8.07 -16.06
C GLN A 142 -6.09 8.09 -14.82
N LEU A 143 -6.42 8.93 -13.84
CA LEU A 143 -5.81 8.99 -12.52
C LEU A 143 -6.73 8.33 -11.50
N VAL A 144 -6.19 7.38 -10.74
CA VAL A 144 -6.93 6.66 -9.69
C VAL A 144 -6.11 6.56 -8.41
N ASP A 145 -6.78 6.35 -7.27
CA ASP A 145 -6.15 6.02 -6.00
C ASP A 145 -5.76 4.52 -5.92
N TRP A 146 -5.18 4.12 -4.79
CA TRP A 146 -4.75 2.73 -4.52
C TRP A 146 -5.90 1.70 -4.58
N ASN A 147 -7.15 2.13 -4.45
CA ASN A 147 -8.36 1.31 -4.54
C ASN A 147 -9.03 1.40 -5.92
N ASN A 148 -8.33 1.95 -6.92
CA ASN A 148 -8.85 2.21 -8.27
C ASN A 148 -10.01 3.22 -8.33
N LYS A 149 -10.22 4.02 -7.28
CA LYS A 149 -11.22 5.08 -7.30
C LYS A 149 -10.68 6.27 -8.12
N PRO A 150 -11.46 6.84 -9.05
CA PRO A 150 -11.01 7.98 -9.82
C PRO A 150 -10.75 9.22 -8.97
N ILE A 151 -9.68 9.94 -9.31
CA ILE A 151 -9.30 11.20 -8.63
C ILE A 151 -9.55 12.36 -9.59
N THR A 152 -10.44 13.27 -9.21
CA THR A 152 -10.87 14.42 -10.01
C THR A 152 -10.17 15.71 -9.56
N GLY A 153 -10.01 16.69 -10.46
CA GLY A 153 -9.46 18.01 -10.12
C GLY A 153 -7.96 18.06 -9.82
N VAL A 154 -7.20 17.00 -10.09
CA VAL A 154 -5.73 16.96 -9.93
C VAL A 154 -5.04 17.35 -11.23
N LYS A 155 -4.02 18.21 -11.12
CA LYS A 155 -3.20 18.60 -12.27
C LYS A 155 -2.29 17.44 -12.68
N ILE A 156 -2.28 17.09 -13.96
CA ILE A 156 -1.31 16.19 -14.57
C ILE A 156 -0.31 17.01 -15.36
N VAL A 157 0.97 16.78 -15.11
CA VAL A 157 2.09 17.36 -15.82
C VAL A 157 2.69 16.30 -16.73
N ALA A 158 2.74 16.56 -18.04
CA ALA A 158 3.48 15.77 -19.01
C ALA A 158 4.81 16.46 -19.30
N SER A 159 5.92 15.87 -18.88
CA SER A 159 7.28 16.37 -19.13
C SER A 159 7.97 15.55 -20.21
N LEU A 160 8.53 16.22 -21.21
CA LEU A 160 9.31 15.58 -22.27
C LEU A 160 10.67 15.14 -21.72
N ASN A 161 11.04 13.88 -21.94
CA ASN A 161 12.29 13.33 -21.39
C ASN A 161 13.55 13.93 -22.04
N HIS A 162 13.46 14.37 -23.29
CA HIS A 162 14.52 15.06 -24.02
C HIS A 162 14.03 16.44 -24.46
N PRO A 163 14.35 17.51 -23.72
CA PRO A 163 13.76 18.83 -23.94
C PRO A 163 13.94 19.33 -25.38
N VAL A 164 12.82 19.69 -25.98
CA VAL A 164 12.74 20.44 -27.23
C VAL A 164 12.06 21.76 -26.90
N GLN A 165 12.64 22.87 -27.36
CA GLN A 165 12.14 24.21 -27.05
C GLN A 165 10.66 24.33 -27.45
N GLY A 166 9.81 24.73 -26.49
CA GLY A 166 8.36 24.87 -26.67
C GLY A 166 7.53 23.60 -26.48
N PHE A 167 8.16 22.46 -26.16
CA PHE A 167 7.51 21.17 -25.91
C PHE A 167 7.98 20.50 -24.61
N GLU A 168 8.67 21.24 -23.75
CA GLU A 168 9.29 20.74 -22.53
C GLU A 168 8.26 20.16 -21.56
N LYS A 169 7.12 20.85 -21.43
CA LYS A 169 6.09 20.50 -20.47
C LYS A 169 4.71 20.97 -20.89
N PHE A 170 3.73 20.11 -20.65
CA PHE A 170 2.31 20.42 -20.78
C PHE A 170 1.59 20.13 -19.47
N GLU A 171 0.48 20.82 -19.23
CA GLU A 171 -0.37 20.61 -18.05
C GLU A 171 -1.82 20.46 -18.47
N THR A 172 -2.55 19.59 -17.77
CA THR A 172 -4.00 19.46 -17.84
C THR A 172 -4.53 19.11 -16.45
N THR A 173 -5.84 19.09 -16.27
CA THR A 173 -6.48 18.71 -15.00
C THR A 173 -7.40 17.52 -15.25
N THR A 174 -7.39 16.55 -14.35
CA THR A 174 -8.30 15.41 -14.41
C THR A 174 -9.75 15.87 -14.30
N GLY A 175 -10.58 15.49 -15.27
CA GLY A 175 -12.02 15.75 -15.28
C GLY A 175 -12.81 14.77 -14.41
N GLU A 176 -14.10 14.65 -14.71
CA GLU A 176 -14.97 13.61 -14.15
C GLU A 176 -14.38 12.21 -14.42
N ASN A 177 -14.59 11.26 -13.50
CA ASN A 177 -14.00 9.92 -13.58
C ASN A 177 -12.46 9.89 -13.68
N GLY A 178 -11.77 10.96 -13.28
CA GLY A 178 -10.31 11.02 -13.20
C GLY A 178 -9.59 11.02 -14.54
N THR A 179 -10.30 11.24 -15.66
CA THR A 179 -9.71 11.22 -17.00
C THR A 179 -8.92 12.48 -17.30
N PHE A 180 -7.83 12.36 -18.05
CA PHE A 180 -7.07 13.49 -18.57
C PHE A 180 -6.68 13.26 -20.03
N HIS A 181 -6.49 14.36 -20.77
CA HIS A 181 -6.12 14.33 -22.19
C HIS A 181 -5.16 15.48 -22.51
N PHE A 182 -4.13 15.17 -23.30
CA PHE A 182 -3.19 16.10 -23.89
C PHE A 182 -3.31 16.01 -25.41
N SER A 183 -3.42 17.14 -26.11
CA SER A 183 -3.65 17.19 -27.56
C SER A 183 -2.48 17.77 -28.38
N THR A 184 -1.40 18.18 -27.71
CA THR A 184 -0.31 18.96 -28.32
C THR A 184 1.08 18.39 -28.02
N LEU A 185 1.19 17.10 -27.71
CA LEU A 185 2.47 16.45 -27.45
C LEU A 185 3.25 16.28 -28.75
N LEU A 186 4.60 16.24 -28.70
CA LEU A 186 5.39 15.88 -29.87
C LEU A 186 5.17 14.42 -30.26
N PRO A 187 5.03 14.08 -31.56
CA PRO A 187 5.05 12.69 -32.05
C PRO A 187 6.40 11.99 -31.81
N SER A 188 6.39 10.65 -31.75
CA SER A 188 7.57 9.80 -31.48
C SER A 188 8.46 10.32 -30.35
N SER A 189 7.83 10.77 -29.26
CA SER A 189 8.54 11.37 -28.15
C SER A 189 8.07 10.76 -26.83
N ARG A 190 9.03 10.51 -25.94
CA ARG A 190 8.75 9.96 -24.61
C ARG A 190 8.38 11.06 -23.62
N TYR A 191 7.14 11.01 -23.13
CA TYR A 191 6.67 11.88 -22.06
C TYR A 191 6.52 11.12 -20.75
N THR A 192 6.85 11.78 -19.65
CA THR A 192 6.58 11.33 -18.28
C THR A 192 5.44 12.15 -17.69
N PHE A 193 4.38 11.46 -17.26
CA PHE A 193 3.18 12.02 -16.66
C PHE A 193 3.27 11.92 -15.15
N LYS A 194 3.10 13.06 -14.46
CA LYS A 194 3.10 13.15 -12.99
C LYS A 194 1.88 13.91 -12.50
N PRO A 195 1.13 13.40 -11.51
CA PRO A 195 0.13 14.19 -10.83
C PRO A 195 0.84 15.19 -9.90
N VAL A 196 0.36 16.42 -9.88
CA VAL A 196 0.92 17.51 -9.08
C VAL A 196 -0.20 18.17 -8.29
N SER A 197 0.07 18.42 -7.01
CA SER A 197 -0.83 19.11 -6.10
C SER A 197 -0.09 20.16 -5.28
N ASP A 198 -0.79 21.25 -4.98
CA ASP A 198 -0.41 22.23 -3.97
C ASP A 198 -0.53 21.65 -2.55
N LYS A 199 -1.44 20.70 -2.32
CA LYS A 199 -1.76 20.14 -0.99
C LYS A 199 -0.81 19.03 -0.51
N TRP A 200 -0.26 18.23 -1.41
CA TRP A 200 0.52 17.04 -1.06
C TRP A 200 1.61 16.71 -2.09
N ASN A 201 2.53 15.83 -1.71
CA ASN A 201 3.56 15.25 -2.57
C ASN A 201 3.27 13.78 -2.88
N THR A 202 3.70 13.29 -4.04
CA THR A 202 3.62 11.87 -4.41
C THR A 202 4.75 11.48 -5.35
N GLU A 203 5.08 10.19 -5.37
CA GLU A 203 6.05 9.60 -6.30
C GLU A 203 5.38 9.01 -7.54
N ALA A 204 4.04 9.04 -7.62
CA ALA A 204 3.29 8.49 -8.74
C ALA A 204 3.74 9.11 -10.07
N SER A 205 4.14 8.26 -11.01
CA SER A 205 4.50 8.67 -12.36
C SER A 205 4.38 7.51 -13.34
N THR A 206 4.21 7.84 -14.62
CA THR A 206 4.23 6.87 -15.72
C THR A 206 4.78 7.52 -16.97
N SER A 207 5.29 6.74 -17.92
CA SER A 207 5.80 7.27 -19.18
C SER A 207 5.24 6.49 -20.36
N ILE A 208 5.01 7.19 -21.47
CA ILE A 208 4.61 6.59 -22.75
C ILE A 208 5.33 7.24 -23.91
N GLU A 209 5.53 6.47 -24.97
CA GLU A 209 5.94 6.99 -26.27
C GLU A 209 4.70 7.46 -27.02
N THR A 210 4.70 8.71 -27.48
CA THR A 210 3.60 9.21 -28.33
C THR A 210 3.65 8.55 -29.72
N PRO A 211 2.48 8.40 -30.37
CA PRO A 211 2.37 7.93 -31.73
C PRO A 211 3.30 8.66 -32.71
N PRO A 212 3.72 7.98 -33.79
CA PRO A 212 4.74 8.51 -34.69
C PRO A 212 4.27 9.55 -35.70
N HIS A 213 2.98 9.87 -35.74
CA HIS A 213 2.45 10.79 -36.74
C HIS A 213 1.55 11.88 -36.17
N HIS A 214 1.48 12.98 -36.92
CA HIS A 214 0.58 14.08 -36.61
C HIS A 214 -0.89 13.61 -36.57
N GLY A 215 -1.59 14.00 -35.51
CA GLY A 215 -3.00 13.71 -35.27
C GLY A 215 -3.28 12.31 -34.73
N ASP A 216 -2.27 11.47 -34.54
CA ASP A 216 -2.45 10.15 -33.93
C ASP A 216 -2.57 10.27 -32.40
N GLU A 217 -3.38 9.40 -31.80
CA GLU A 217 -3.65 9.35 -30.37
C GLU A 217 -3.23 8.00 -29.76
N VAL A 218 -2.77 8.05 -28.51
CA VAL A 218 -2.55 6.88 -27.67
C VAL A 218 -3.26 7.06 -26.33
N SER A 219 -3.64 5.96 -25.70
CA SER A 219 -4.08 5.97 -24.30
C SER A 219 -3.06 5.25 -23.44
N LEU A 220 -2.88 5.70 -22.19
CA LEU A 220 -2.10 4.96 -21.22
C LEU A 220 -2.65 3.53 -21.09
N PRO A 221 -1.80 2.49 -21.15
CA PRO A 221 -2.26 1.09 -21.11
C PRO A 221 -2.84 0.69 -19.76
N LYS A 222 -2.50 1.42 -18.70
CA LYS A 222 -3.04 1.28 -17.35
C LYS A 222 -3.26 2.67 -16.76
N PRO A 223 -4.23 2.82 -15.83
CA PRO A 223 -4.38 4.06 -15.08
C PRO A 223 -3.09 4.45 -14.36
N LEU A 224 -2.86 5.75 -14.23
CA LEU A 224 -1.85 6.29 -13.33
C LEU A 224 -2.38 6.17 -11.90
N VAL A 225 -1.70 5.37 -11.08
CA VAL A 225 -2.14 5.03 -9.72
C VAL A 225 -1.35 5.84 -8.68
N ILE A 226 -2.05 6.62 -7.86
CA ILE A 226 -1.49 7.19 -6.64
C ILE A 226 -1.60 6.16 -5.53
N LYS A 227 -0.48 5.50 -5.19
CA LYS A 227 -0.41 4.57 -4.06
C LYS A 227 -0.50 5.29 -2.72
N GLN A 228 0.11 6.46 -2.64
CA GLN A 228 0.18 7.25 -1.43
C GLN A 228 0.50 8.71 -1.76
N VAL A 229 0.03 9.60 -0.89
CA VAL A 229 0.42 11.01 -0.88
C VAL A 229 0.93 11.37 0.50
N MET A 230 1.86 12.32 0.54
CA MET A 230 2.47 12.82 1.77
C MET A 230 2.11 14.29 1.97
N THR A 231 1.87 14.70 3.21
CA THR A 231 1.76 16.10 3.59
C THR A 231 3.06 16.82 3.21
N LYS A 232 2.95 18.14 2.97
CA LYS A 232 4.12 19.00 2.75
C LYS A 232 4.74 19.52 4.05
N SER A 233 4.25 19.06 5.20
CA SER A 233 4.82 19.40 6.52
C SER A 233 6.14 18.68 6.75
N GLU A 234 6.91 19.18 7.72
CA GLU A 234 8.10 18.48 8.20
C GLU A 234 7.88 18.04 9.66
N PRO A 235 7.97 16.73 9.95
CA PRO A 235 8.15 15.62 9.02
C PRO A 235 6.90 15.34 8.16
N PRO A 236 7.07 14.76 6.95
CA PRO A 236 5.95 14.41 6.08
C PRO A 236 5.17 13.23 6.67
N GLN A 237 3.85 13.28 6.54
CA GLN A 237 2.91 12.26 6.99
C GLN A 237 2.08 11.76 5.84
N VAL A 238 1.58 10.53 5.93
CA VAL A 238 0.56 10.05 4.99
C VAL A 238 -0.61 11.02 5.03
N ALA A 239 -1.01 11.53 3.87
CA ALA A 239 -2.11 12.48 3.75
C ALA A 239 -3.35 11.83 3.13
N ASP A 240 -4.50 12.45 3.40
CA ASP A 240 -5.72 12.22 2.65
C ASP A 240 -5.61 12.91 1.28
N ILE A 241 -5.91 12.19 0.19
CA ILE A 241 -5.73 12.69 -1.19
C ILE A 241 -6.60 13.92 -1.47
N ALA A 242 -7.82 13.98 -0.94
CA ALA A 242 -8.77 15.05 -1.24
C ALA A 242 -8.40 16.35 -0.50
N THR A 243 -8.02 16.22 0.77
CA THR A 243 -7.79 17.35 1.67
C THR A 243 -6.32 17.75 1.79
N GLY A 244 -5.38 16.82 1.57
CA GLY A 244 -3.96 16.97 1.85
C GLY A 244 -3.61 17.09 3.34
N SER A 245 -4.60 16.94 4.22
CA SER A 245 -4.38 16.88 5.67
C SER A 245 -3.83 15.50 6.07
N PRO A 246 -3.21 15.36 7.25
CA PRO A 246 -2.80 14.06 7.76
C PRO A 246 -3.95 13.05 7.66
N GLY A 247 -3.61 11.88 7.12
CA GLY A 247 -4.53 10.77 6.95
C GLY A 247 -5.05 10.29 8.29
N LYS A 248 -6.21 9.66 8.25
CA LYS A 248 -6.89 9.15 9.45
C LYS A 248 -7.24 7.70 9.24
N THR A 249 -6.94 6.87 10.23
CA THR A 249 -7.34 5.46 10.25
C THR A 249 -8.35 5.21 11.35
N LEU A 250 -9.11 4.14 11.16
CA LEU A 250 -10.07 3.63 12.13
C LEU A 250 -9.47 2.40 12.82
N LEU A 251 -9.48 2.38 14.15
CA LEU A 251 -9.13 1.21 14.95
C LEU A 251 -10.32 0.75 15.77
N THR A 252 -10.60 -0.54 15.77
CA THR A 252 -11.59 -1.15 16.67
C THR A 252 -11.02 -2.31 17.48
N GLY A 253 -11.61 -2.57 18.65
CA GLY A 253 -11.23 -3.68 19.50
C GLY A 253 -12.24 -3.92 20.62
N LYS A 254 -11.94 -4.92 21.46
CA LYS A 254 -12.73 -5.24 22.66
C LYS A 254 -11.82 -5.37 23.89
N LEU A 255 -12.33 -4.95 25.04
CA LEU A 255 -11.73 -5.16 26.34
C LEU A 255 -12.54 -6.20 27.13
N LEU A 256 -11.89 -7.28 27.54
CA LEU A 256 -12.47 -8.37 28.31
C LEU A 256 -11.73 -8.57 29.63
N ASP A 257 -12.39 -9.16 30.62
CA ASP A 257 -11.74 -9.71 31.81
C ASP A 257 -11.21 -11.12 31.56
N TRP A 258 -10.50 -11.68 32.54
CA TRP A 258 -9.93 -13.03 32.49
C TRP A 258 -10.97 -14.16 32.43
N LYS A 259 -12.26 -13.84 32.60
CA LYS A 259 -13.40 -14.76 32.42
C LYS A 259 -14.08 -14.56 31.07
N ASN A 260 -13.45 -13.82 30.15
CA ASN A 260 -13.98 -13.42 28.84
C ASN A 260 -15.27 -12.57 28.91
N ARG A 261 -15.54 -11.89 30.04
CA ARG A 261 -16.67 -10.98 30.16
C ARG A 261 -16.29 -9.59 29.65
N PRO A 262 -17.17 -8.90 28.91
CA PRO A 262 -16.89 -7.55 28.46
C PRO A 262 -16.83 -6.56 29.62
N ILE A 263 -15.89 -5.61 29.54
CA ILE A 263 -15.73 -4.58 30.56
C ILE A 263 -16.16 -3.23 29.98
N ALA A 264 -17.29 -2.70 30.46
CA ALA A 264 -17.86 -1.43 30.02
C ALA A 264 -17.33 -0.24 30.83
N GLY A 265 -17.32 0.95 30.23
CA GLY A 265 -17.00 2.20 30.90
C GLY A 265 -15.51 2.38 31.25
N VAL A 266 -14.61 1.59 30.66
CA VAL A 266 -13.17 1.70 30.88
C VAL A 266 -12.56 2.56 29.79
N LYS A 267 -11.72 3.53 30.18
CA LYS A 267 -10.98 4.33 29.23
C LYS A 267 -9.85 3.50 28.62
N ILE A 268 -9.74 3.48 27.30
CA ILE A 268 -8.57 2.99 26.57
C ILE A 268 -7.78 4.21 26.10
N LEU A 269 -6.50 4.24 26.45
CA LEU A 269 -5.54 5.23 25.98
C LEU A 269 -4.73 4.61 24.83
N ALA A 270 -4.75 5.22 23.66
CA ALA A 270 -3.85 4.89 22.55
C ALA A 270 -2.71 5.91 22.51
N SER A 271 -1.47 5.47 22.72
CA SER A 271 -0.28 6.33 22.72
C SER A 271 0.68 5.97 21.59
N LEU A 272 1.16 6.97 20.84
CA LEU A 272 2.11 6.76 19.75
C LEU A 272 3.49 6.34 20.29
N LYS A 273 3.98 5.15 19.93
CA LYS A 273 5.21 4.55 20.52
C LYS A 273 6.51 5.23 20.09
N ARG A 274 6.50 5.85 18.91
CA ARG A 274 7.60 6.67 18.40
C ARG A 274 6.99 8.01 18.03
N PRO A 275 7.04 9.03 18.89
CA PRO A 275 6.62 10.35 18.48
C PRO A 275 7.55 10.80 17.35
N ILE A 276 7.14 10.55 16.12
CA ILE A 276 7.30 11.55 15.08
C ILE A 276 6.72 12.81 15.73
N ASN A 277 7.47 13.91 15.84
CA ASN A 277 7.03 15.15 16.50
C ASN A 277 5.81 15.76 15.76
N VAL A 278 4.66 15.12 15.90
CA VAL A 278 3.41 15.41 15.20
C VAL A 278 2.40 15.81 16.25
N LYS A 279 2.26 17.13 16.39
CA LYS A 279 1.37 17.74 17.38
C LYS A 279 -0.08 17.33 17.13
N GLY A 280 -0.76 16.84 18.16
CA GLY A 280 -2.18 16.48 18.13
C GLY A 280 -2.49 15.02 17.78
N TYR A 281 -1.47 14.16 17.67
CA TYR A 281 -1.62 12.73 17.35
C TYR A 281 -0.89 11.82 18.33
N GLU A 282 -0.36 12.39 19.41
CA GLU A 282 0.44 11.70 20.43
C GLU A 282 -0.41 10.70 21.20
N GLN A 283 -1.64 11.10 21.55
CA GLN A 283 -2.54 10.32 22.39
C GLN A 283 -4.00 10.50 21.99
N PHE A 284 -4.75 9.40 22.07
CA PHE A 284 -6.20 9.37 21.91
C PHE A 284 -6.82 8.61 23.06
N GLU A 285 -8.04 8.99 23.44
CA GLU A 285 -8.78 8.35 24.52
C GLU A 285 -10.17 7.96 24.03
N GLU A 286 -10.58 6.74 24.35
CA GLU A 286 -11.92 6.23 24.08
C GLU A 286 -12.45 5.47 25.28
N THR A 287 -13.76 5.37 25.42
CA THR A 287 -14.38 4.61 26.52
C THR A 287 -15.08 3.38 25.98
N THR A 288 -14.89 2.24 26.64
CA THR A 288 -15.53 0.99 26.21
C THR A 288 -17.04 1.03 26.35
N GLY A 289 -17.75 0.55 25.33
CA GLY A 289 -19.20 0.36 25.33
C GLY A 289 -19.65 -0.77 26.24
N SER A 290 -20.97 -0.99 26.31
CA SER A 290 -21.58 -2.04 27.15
C SER A 290 -21.12 -3.45 26.81
N ASP A 291 -20.70 -3.70 25.57
CA ASP A 291 -20.17 -4.97 25.10
C ASP A 291 -18.63 -5.04 25.12
N GLY A 292 -17.99 -4.08 25.81
CA GLY A 292 -16.54 -3.95 25.91
C GLY A 292 -15.87 -3.41 24.66
N SER A 293 -16.61 -3.05 23.61
CA SER A 293 -16.02 -2.52 22.37
C SER A 293 -15.49 -1.11 22.53
N PHE A 294 -14.43 -0.78 21.81
CA PHE A 294 -13.90 0.58 21.70
C PHE A 294 -13.52 0.88 20.24
N ARG A 295 -13.51 2.17 19.89
CA ARG A 295 -13.33 2.64 18.52
C ARG A 295 -12.55 3.94 18.48
N PHE A 296 -11.30 3.92 18.02
CA PHE A 296 -10.53 5.13 17.78
C PHE A 296 -10.70 5.63 16.35
N THR A 297 -11.05 6.90 16.19
CA THR A 297 -11.01 7.59 14.90
C THR A 297 -9.88 8.60 14.87
N GLY A 298 -9.13 8.65 13.77
CA GLY A 298 -8.13 9.72 13.58
C GLY A 298 -6.70 9.33 13.90
N LEU A 299 -6.40 8.04 14.12
CA LEU A 299 -5.04 7.57 14.27
C LEU A 299 -4.25 7.75 12.96
N LEU A 300 -2.97 8.10 13.06
CA LEU A 300 -2.12 8.26 11.87
C LEU A 300 -1.92 6.92 11.15
N PRO A 301 -1.93 6.87 9.81
CA PRO A 301 -1.47 5.72 9.03
C PRO A 301 0.03 5.42 9.24
N ILE A 302 0.46 4.19 8.94
CA ILE A 302 1.84 3.68 9.07
C ILE A 302 2.49 4.07 10.41
N SER A 303 1.75 3.88 11.48
CA SER A 303 2.16 4.30 12.81
C SER A 303 1.93 3.18 13.81
N LYS A 304 2.72 3.18 14.89
CA LYS A 304 2.61 2.18 15.95
C LYS A 304 2.05 2.80 17.22
N TYR A 305 0.87 2.36 17.62
CA TYR A 305 0.22 2.78 18.86
C TYR A 305 0.30 1.69 19.92
N GLU A 306 0.45 2.09 21.18
CA GLU A 306 0.25 1.26 22.36
C GLU A 306 -1.08 1.59 23.00
N LEU A 307 -1.93 0.57 23.16
CA LEU A 307 -3.23 0.65 23.78
C LEU A 307 -3.13 0.20 25.24
N LYS A 308 -3.64 1.01 26.16
CA LYS A 308 -3.64 0.70 27.61
C LYS A 308 -5.02 1.00 28.19
N PRO A 309 -5.65 0.05 28.92
CA PRO A 309 -6.82 0.36 29.70
C PRO A 309 -6.42 1.17 30.95
N VAL A 310 -7.17 2.24 31.23
CA VAL A 310 -6.91 3.18 32.32
C VAL A 310 -8.15 3.28 33.20
N SER A 311 -7.94 3.23 34.51
CA SER A 311 -8.99 3.32 35.52
C SER A 311 -8.51 4.12 36.71
N ASP A 312 -9.40 4.89 37.33
CA ASP A 312 -9.11 5.60 38.59
C ASP A 312 -9.12 4.68 39.80
N LYS A 313 -9.78 3.51 39.68
CA LYS A 313 -9.98 2.58 40.80
C LYS A 313 -8.88 1.52 40.88
N TRP A 314 -8.34 1.11 39.74
CA TRP A 314 -7.43 -0.02 39.64
C TRP A 314 -6.31 0.19 38.62
N THR A 315 -5.28 -0.64 38.74
CA THR A 315 -4.14 -0.69 37.83
C THR A 315 -3.98 -2.08 37.22
N THR A 316 -3.42 -2.17 36.02
CA THR A 316 -3.12 -3.42 35.30
C THR A 316 -1.91 -3.22 34.40
N GLU A 317 -1.21 -4.30 34.06
CA GLU A 317 -0.04 -4.29 33.17
C GLU A 317 -0.41 -4.49 31.68
N VAL A 318 -1.70 -4.58 31.34
CA VAL A 318 -2.13 -4.81 29.95
C VAL A 318 -1.70 -3.65 29.05
N VAL A 319 -0.87 -3.99 28.06
CA VAL A 319 -0.49 -3.10 26.96
C VAL A 319 -0.53 -3.90 25.67
N VAL A 320 -1.23 -3.39 24.66
CA VAL A 320 -1.27 -4.01 23.32
C VAL A 320 -0.71 -3.03 22.30
N ALA A 321 0.30 -3.45 21.54
CA ALA A 321 0.83 -2.65 20.45
C ALA A 321 0.15 -3.02 19.14
N ILE A 322 -0.20 -2.02 18.33
CA ILE A 322 -0.81 -2.19 17.02
C ILE A 322 -0.17 -1.26 15.99
N ASP A 323 0.07 -1.80 14.79
CA ASP A 323 0.51 -1.06 13.63
C ASP A 323 -0.72 -0.67 12.79
N THR A 324 -0.83 0.62 12.44
CA THR A 324 -1.97 1.14 11.66
C THR A 324 -1.78 0.90 10.15
N PRO A 325 -2.88 0.84 9.38
CA PRO A 325 -2.83 0.63 7.93
C PRO A 325 -2.01 1.65 7.16
N GLN A 326 -1.72 1.31 5.89
CA GLN A 326 -0.90 2.12 5.01
C GLN A 326 -1.60 3.40 4.52
N HIS A 327 -2.90 3.34 4.25
CA HIS A 327 -3.61 4.42 3.57
C HIS A 327 -4.59 5.17 4.48
N SER A 328 -4.87 6.42 4.13
CA SER A 328 -5.91 7.20 4.79
C SER A 328 -7.28 6.58 4.52
N GLY A 329 -8.13 6.50 5.55
CA GLY A 329 -9.47 5.93 5.48
C GLY A 329 -9.53 4.41 5.73
N ASP A 330 -8.39 3.72 5.70
CA ASP A 330 -8.34 2.29 6.00
C ASP A 330 -8.64 2.03 7.50
N SER A 331 -9.14 0.83 7.77
CA SER A 331 -9.49 0.38 9.12
C SER A 331 -8.70 -0.86 9.53
N VAL A 332 -8.38 -0.95 10.82
CA VAL A 332 -7.80 -2.12 11.46
C VAL A 332 -8.63 -2.53 12.67
N SER A 333 -8.74 -3.84 12.92
CA SER A 333 -9.39 -4.38 14.10
C SER A 333 -8.40 -5.27 14.85
N LEU A 334 -8.39 -5.20 16.18
CA LEU A 334 -7.63 -6.14 16.98
C LEU A 334 -8.15 -7.55 16.73
N THR A 335 -7.29 -8.43 16.20
CA THR A 335 -7.63 -9.84 15.97
C THR A 335 -7.91 -10.58 17.28
N ASN A 336 -7.14 -10.24 18.33
CA ASN A 336 -7.34 -10.73 19.68
C ASN A 336 -7.82 -9.59 20.58
N PRO A 337 -8.84 -9.80 21.43
CA PRO A 337 -9.28 -8.77 22.36
C PRO A 337 -8.17 -8.42 23.35
N MET A 338 -8.21 -7.20 23.89
CA MET A 338 -7.44 -6.84 25.07
C MET A 338 -8.04 -7.58 26.27
N VAL A 339 -7.26 -8.43 26.93
CA VAL A 339 -7.73 -9.20 28.09
C VAL A 339 -7.00 -8.72 29.33
N ILE A 340 -7.74 -8.18 30.30
CA ILE A 340 -7.23 -7.93 31.64
C ILE A 340 -7.16 -9.26 32.36
N SER A 341 -5.94 -9.79 32.48
CA SER A 341 -5.69 -11.04 33.21
C SER A 341 -5.71 -10.82 34.73
N ARG A 342 -5.27 -9.64 35.17
CA ARG A 342 -5.20 -9.24 36.59
C ARG A 342 -5.34 -7.72 36.74
N ALA A 343 -5.93 -7.29 37.84
CA ALA A 343 -5.96 -5.89 38.24
C ALA A 343 -5.92 -5.74 39.75
N PHE A 344 -5.31 -4.66 40.20
CA PHE A 344 -5.12 -4.34 41.61
C PHE A 344 -5.76 -3.01 41.94
N LEU A 345 -6.39 -2.89 43.10
CA LEU A 345 -6.93 -1.61 43.58
C LEU A 345 -5.80 -0.62 43.82
N LYS A 346 -5.91 0.62 43.32
CA LYS A 346 -4.86 1.64 43.49
C LYS A 346 -4.63 2.04 44.95
N ASN A 347 -5.65 1.98 45.79
CA ASN A 347 -5.59 2.43 47.18
C ASN A 347 -5.00 1.41 48.17
N SER A 348 -4.99 0.13 47.80
CA SER A 348 -4.66 -0.96 48.73
C SER A 348 -3.80 -2.05 48.09
N CYS A 349 -3.59 -1.99 46.77
CA CYS A 349 -2.93 -3.03 45.99
C CYS A 349 -3.55 -4.43 46.15
N SER A 350 -4.79 -4.53 46.63
CA SER A 350 -5.51 -5.81 46.72
C SER A 350 -5.93 -6.27 45.32
N LEU A 351 -5.74 -7.56 45.05
CA LEU A 351 -6.20 -8.21 43.83
C LEU A 351 -7.73 -8.18 43.73
N ILE A 352 -8.23 -7.88 42.53
CA ILE A 352 -9.66 -7.74 42.23
C ILE A 352 -10.23 -9.06 41.71
N SER A 353 -11.42 -9.46 42.17
CA SER A 353 -12.19 -10.60 41.65
C SER A 353 -13.30 -10.20 40.70
N ASP A 354 -13.72 -8.94 40.73
CA ASP A 354 -14.67 -8.36 39.79
C ASP A 354 -14.32 -6.90 39.48
N LEU A 355 -13.97 -6.63 38.22
CA LEU A 355 -13.54 -5.31 37.74
C LEU A 355 -14.66 -4.26 37.72
N ILE A 356 -15.92 -4.68 37.58
CA ILE A 356 -17.08 -3.80 37.48
C ILE A 356 -17.44 -3.31 38.88
N THR A 357 -17.59 -4.22 39.83
CA THR A 357 -17.93 -3.88 41.22
C THR A 357 -16.71 -3.52 42.07
N THR A 358 -15.49 -3.67 41.53
CA THR A 358 -14.23 -3.54 42.26
C THR A 358 -14.14 -4.42 43.50
N LYS A 359 -14.78 -5.61 43.45
CA LYS A 359 -14.79 -6.55 44.57
C LYS A 359 -13.38 -7.12 44.76
N LYS A 360 -12.87 -7.09 45.98
CA LYS A 360 -11.60 -7.72 46.33
C LYS A 360 -11.70 -9.24 46.15
N ARG A 361 -10.62 -9.88 45.71
CA ARG A 361 -10.56 -11.34 45.64
C ARG A 361 -10.42 -11.96 47.02
N PHE A 362 -9.52 -11.43 47.82
CA PHE A 362 -9.25 -11.92 49.17
C PHE A 362 -9.81 -10.97 50.22
N THR A 363 -10.46 -11.53 51.24
CA THR A 363 -10.91 -10.80 52.43
C THR A 363 -10.47 -11.56 53.68
N LEU A 364 -9.83 -10.86 54.61
CA LEU A 364 -9.39 -11.41 55.89
C LEU A 364 -10.44 -11.13 56.97
N SER A 365 -10.93 -12.17 57.62
CA SER A 365 -11.83 -12.09 58.76
C SER A 365 -11.08 -11.84 60.08
N PRO A 366 -11.76 -11.40 61.16
CA PRO A 366 -11.12 -11.17 62.46
C PRO A 366 -10.48 -12.41 63.10
N ASP A 367 -11.00 -13.60 62.81
CA ASP A 367 -10.46 -14.89 63.27
C ASP A 367 -9.32 -15.43 62.38
N GLY A 368 -8.89 -14.67 61.37
CA GLY A 368 -7.72 -14.99 60.55
C GLY A 368 -8.00 -15.83 59.31
N VAL A 369 -9.28 -16.05 58.97
CA VAL A 369 -9.68 -16.76 57.75
C VAL A 369 -9.63 -15.81 56.55
N ILE A 370 -8.98 -16.26 55.48
CA ILE A 370 -8.91 -15.54 54.20
C ILE A 370 -9.89 -16.21 53.24
N THR A 371 -10.96 -15.53 52.87
CA THR A 371 -11.90 -16.00 51.84
C THR A 371 -11.39 -15.63 50.46
N ASP A 372 -11.32 -16.60 49.53
CA ASP A 372 -11.05 -16.39 48.11
C ASP A 372 -12.37 -16.40 47.31
N ALA A 373 -12.86 -15.21 46.96
CA ALA A 373 -14.12 -15.05 46.24
C ALA A 373 -14.10 -15.59 44.79
N GLU A 374 -12.93 -15.92 44.24
CA GLU A 374 -12.81 -16.47 42.90
C GLU A 374 -12.90 -17.99 42.87
N THR A 375 -12.24 -18.67 43.83
CA THR A 375 -12.18 -20.13 43.88
C THR A 375 -13.22 -20.75 44.82
N GLY A 376 -13.82 -19.94 45.70
CA GLY A 376 -14.71 -20.43 46.77
C GLY A 376 -13.94 -21.17 47.87
N LEU A 377 -12.62 -21.00 47.95
CA LEU A 377 -11.78 -21.58 48.98
C LEU A 377 -11.56 -20.59 50.14
N GLU A 378 -11.33 -21.16 51.31
CA GLU A 378 -10.89 -20.42 52.50
C GLU A 378 -9.48 -20.86 52.87
N TRP A 379 -8.69 -19.92 53.38
CA TRP A 379 -7.30 -20.12 53.72
C TRP A 379 -7.00 -19.65 55.14
N ILE A 380 -6.07 -20.33 55.79
CA ILE A 380 -5.42 -19.84 57.01
C ILE A 380 -3.92 -19.90 56.81
N VAL A 381 -3.24 -18.81 57.15
CA VAL A 381 -1.79 -18.76 57.18
C VAL A 381 -1.31 -19.25 58.55
N GLY A 382 -0.44 -20.25 58.55
CA GLY A 382 0.17 -20.76 59.76
C GLY A 382 1.19 -19.81 60.36
N PRO A 383 1.80 -20.18 61.51
CA PRO A 383 2.79 -19.36 62.18
C PRO A 383 3.91 -18.95 61.22
N ASP A 384 4.27 -17.66 61.22
CA ASP A 384 5.34 -17.13 60.37
C ASP A 384 6.74 -17.48 60.91
N LYS A 385 7.02 -18.78 60.96
CA LYS A 385 8.29 -19.38 61.38
C LYS A 385 8.64 -20.54 60.46
N ASP A 386 9.93 -20.82 60.36
CA ASP A 386 10.45 -21.97 59.63
C ASP A 386 9.85 -23.27 60.18
N ILE A 387 9.29 -24.09 59.30
CA ILE A 387 8.52 -25.30 59.65
C ILE A 387 8.85 -26.44 58.69
N ASN A 388 9.08 -27.65 59.21
CA ASN A 388 9.28 -28.84 58.37
C ASN A 388 7.92 -29.42 57.93
N PHE A 389 7.95 -30.41 57.04
CA PHE A 389 6.73 -30.97 56.47
C PHE A 389 5.83 -31.65 57.52
N GLU A 390 6.40 -32.46 58.41
CA GLU A 390 5.66 -33.18 59.44
C GLU A 390 4.98 -32.21 60.43
N GLN A 391 5.69 -31.16 60.84
CA GLN A 391 5.15 -30.09 61.69
C GLN A 391 4.04 -29.31 60.99
N ALA A 392 4.17 -29.07 59.68
CA ALA A 392 3.16 -28.41 58.87
C ALA A 392 1.87 -29.24 58.81
N GLU A 393 1.97 -30.54 58.51
CA GLU A 393 0.81 -31.43 58.53
C GLU A 393 0.16 -31.51 59.91
N ASP A 394 0.96 -31.66 60.96
CA ASP A 394 0.47 -31.72 62.34
C ASP A 394 -0.25 -30.41 62.73
N TRP A 395 0.28 -29.26 62.31
CA TRP A 395 -0.37 -27.98 62.55
C TRP A 395 -1.72 -27.88 61.84
N VAL A 396 -1.79 -28.27 60.55
CA VAL A 396 -3.05 -28.27 59.80
C VAL A 396 -4.08 -29.21 60.43
N LYS A 397 -3.69 -30.44 60.78
CA LYS A 397 -4.58 -31.45 61.41
C LYS A 397 -5.16 -30.97 62.74
N LYS A 398 -4.39 -30.20 63.51
CA LYS A 398 -4.80 -29.66 64.82
C LYS A 398 -5.48 -28.29 64.72
N CYS A 399 -5.52 -27.67 63.54
CA CYS A 399 -6.10 -26.35 63.38
C CYS A 399 -7.63 -26.41 63.58
N SER A 400 -8.12 -25.76 64.64
CA SER A 400 -9.54 -25.65 64.97
C SER A 400 -10.12 -24.25 64.72
N ILE A 401 -9.32 -23.33 64.18
CA ILE A 401 -9.74 -21.96 63.86
C ILE A 401 -10.99 -22.01 62.96
N ALA A 402 -11.96 -21.15 63.24
CA ALA A 402 -13.25 -21.10 62.54
C ALA A 402 -13.96 -22.47 62.45
N GLY A 403 -13.85 -23.30 63.49
CA GLY A 403 -14.48 -24.61 63.57
C GLY A 403 -13.80 -25.72 62.78
N GLY A 404 -12.53 -25.56 62.38
CA GLY A 404 -11.69 -26.63 61.82
C GLY A 404 -12.07 -27.09 60.40
N GLY A 405 -11.69 -28.33 60.06
CA GLY A 405 -11.89 -28.90 58.71
C GLY A 405 -10.84 -28.48 57.69
N TRP A 406 -9.67 -28.07 58.17
CA TRP A 406 -8.55 -27.64 57.33
C TRP A 406 -7.77 -28.83 56.78
N ARG A 407 -7.24 -28.67 55.57
CA ARG A 407 -6.32 -29.62 54.95
C ARG A 407 -5.10 -28.91 54.35
N MET A 408 -4.09 -29.71 54.03
CA MET A 408 -2.95 -29.23 53.28
C MET A 408 -3.41 -28.80 51.87
N PRO A 409 -2.89 -27.67 51.34
CA PRO A 409 -3.22 -27.22 50.00
C PRO A 409 -2.48 -28.03 48.93
N THR A 410 -3.02 -28.08 47.73
CA THR A 410 -2.32 -28.60 46.55
C THR A 410 -1.42 -27.55 45.92
N THR A 411 -0.45 -27.96 45.09
CA THR A 411 0.38 -26.99 44.33
C THR A 411 -0.47 -26.18 43.34
N VAL A 412 -1.55 -26.74 42.81
CA VAL A 412 -2.51 -26.03 41.94
C VAL A 412 -3.23 -24.91 42.69
N GLU A 413 -3.70 -25.18 43.92
CA GLU A 413 -4.36 -24.16 44.75
C GLU A 413 -3.37 -23.07 45.19
N LEU A 414 -2.14 -23.43 45.57
CA LEU A 414 -1.08 -22.46 45.88
C LEU A 414 -0.70 -21.61 44.66
N HIS A 415 -0.63 -22.22 43.48
CA HIS A 415 -0.42 -21.50 42.23
C HIS A 415 -1.57 -20.52 41.94
N ALA A 416 -2.82 -20.90 42.25
CA ALA A 416 -3.99 -20.05 42.00
C ALA A 416 -3.99 -18.75 42.82
N ILE A 417 -3.34 -18.73 44.00
CA ILE A 417 -3.21 -17.54 44.85
C ILE A 417 -1.91 -16.75 44.62
N TYR A 418 -1.02 -17.22 43.73
CA TYR A 418 0.24 -16.55 43.40
C TYR A 418 0.02 -15.25 42.61
N GLN A 419 0.50 -14.14 43.16
CA GLN A 419 0.27 -12.79 42.66
C GLN A 419 1.55 -12.21 42.05
N ARG A 420 2.08 -12.84 40.99
CA ARG A 420 3.23 -12.32 40.21
C ARG A 420 3.22 -10.79 40.12
N ASP A 421 4.37 -10.19 40.37
CA ASP A 421 4.60 -8.74 40.30
C ASP A 421 3.82 -7.91 41.34
N ALA A 422 3.18 -8.55 42.33
CA ALA A 422 2.52 -7.85 43.45
C ALA A 422 3.48 -6.87 44.13
N GLU A 423 4.76 -7.20 44.22
CA GLU A 423 5.78 -6.34 44.77
C GLU A 423 5.87 -4.98 44.08
N LYS A 424 5.66 -4.93 42.75
CA LYS A 424 5.69 -3.68 42.00
C LYS A 424 4.54 -2.77 42.44
N CYS A 425 3.36 -3.35 42.73
CA CYS A 425 2.23 -2.60 43.26
C CYS A 425 2.55 -2.05 44.66
N PHE A 426 3.16 -2.86 45.52
CA PHE A 426 3.53 -2.45 46.89
C PHE A 426 4.84 -1.64 46.98
N GLY A 427 5.52 -1.35 45.86
CA GLY A 427 6.79 -0.63 45.84
C GLY A 427 7.94 -1.37 46.54
N LEU A 428 7.85 -2.71 46.64
CA LEU A 428 8.85 -3.53 47.31
C LEU A 428 9.99 -3.85 46.32
N GLN A 429 11.24 -3.54 46.70
CA GLN A 429 12.41 -3.81 45.85
C GLN A 429 12.84 -5.28 45.95
N LYS A 430 12.98 -5.95 44.81
CA LYS A 430 13.64 -7.27 44.71
C LYS A 430 15.14 -7.11 45.00
N GLN A 431 15.61 -7.51 46.18
CA GLN A 431 17.04 -7.66 46.42
C GLN A 431 17.51 -9.02 45.90
N HIS A 432 18.78 -9.10 45.50
CA HIS A 432 19.37 -10.34 44.97
C HIS A 432 19.21 -11.47 46.01
N PHE A 433 18.52 -12.54 45.63
CA PHE A 433 18.27 -13.74 46.47
C PHE A 433 17.69 -13.44 47.87
N GLY A 434 16.50 -12.85 47.90
CA GLY A 434 15.70 -12.78 49.12
C GLY A 434 14.77 -11.59 49.10
N ASP A 435 13.47 -11.88 49.01
CA ASP A 435 12.35 -10.94 48.99
C ASP A 435 12.23 -10.03 47.76
N PRO A 436 10.98 -9.68 47.41
CA PRO A 436 9.68 -10.02 48.05
C PRO A 436 9.01 -11.35 47.62
N VAL A 437 8.03 -11.77 48.44
CA VAL A 437 7.04 -12.82 48.18
C VAL A 437 5.91 -12.23 47.33
N ASP A 438 5.52 -12.89 46.24
CA ASP A 438 4.44 -12.44 45.35
C ASP A 438 3.05 -12.84 45.91
N LEU A 439 2.73 -12.31 47.10
CA LEU A 439 1.45 -12.41 47.81
C LEU A 439 1.10 -11.06 48.44
N ASP A 440 -0.19 -10.78 48.63
CA ASP A 440 -0.65 -9.58 49.34
C ASP A 440 -0.17 -9.64 50.82
N PRO A 441 0.78 -8.80 51.25
CA PRO A 441 1.35 -8.87 52.59
C PRO A 441 0.36 -8.42 53.67
N THR A 442 -0.70 -7.69 53.30
CA THR A 442 -1.73 -7.23 54.22
C THR A 442 -2.72 -8.35 54.58
N ILE A 443 -2.87 -9.33 53.69
CA ILE A 443 -3.77 -10.48 53.82
C ILE A 443 -3.01 -11.72 54.31
N PHE A 444 -1.95 -12.12 53.61
CA PHE A 444 -1.25 -13.37 53.87
C PHE A 444 -0.16 -13.24 54.94
N LYS A 445 0.35 -12.03 55.21
CA LYS A 445 1.23 -11.72 56.36
C LYS A 445 2.34 -12.77 56.62
N THR A 446 3.02 -13.22 55.55
CA THR A 446 4.11 -14.20 55.65
C THR A 446 5.41 -13.66 55.08
N THR A 447 6.54 -14.10 55.65
CA THR A 447 7.90 -13.74 55.25
C THR A 447 8.67 -14.90 54.60
N GLY A 448 8.03 -16.07 54.44
CA GLY A 448 8.63 -17.25 53.80
C GLY A 448 8.36 -17.34 52.30
N TYR A 449 9.30 -17.89 51.54
CA TYR A 449 9.19 -18.04 50.08
C TYR A 449 8.45 -19.31 49.68
N PHE A 450 8.46 -20.31 50.55
CA PHE A 450 7.96 -21.64 50.24
C PHE A 450 6.79 -21.99 51.15
N VAL A 451 5.74 -22.57 50.57
CA VAL A 451 4.62 -23.14 51.33
C VAL A 451 4.52 -24.63 51.00
N TRP A 452 4.48 -25.46 52.04
CA TRP A 452 4.28 -26.90 51.90
C TRP A 452 2.93 -27.21 51.25
N ALA A 453 2.94 -28.13 50.29
CA ALA A 453 1.76 -28.65 49.63
C ALA A 453 1.53 -30.11 50.03
N THR A 454 0.32 -30.61 49.86
CA THR A 454 0.01 -32.03 50.02
C THR A 454 0.96 -32.87 49.15
N SER A 455 1.47 -33.95 49.74
CA SER A 455 2.36 -34.91 49.09
C SER A 455 1.75 -36.30 49.17
N GLU A 456 2.17 -37.20 48.28
CA GLU A 456 1.75 -38.60 48.38
C GLU A 456 2.19 -39.21 49.72
N ALA A 457 1.41 -40.16 50.23
CA ALA A 457 1.44 -40.67 51.60
C ALA A 457 2.74 -41.40 52.03
N ASN A 458 3.79 -41.40 51.21
CA ASN A 458 5.04 -42.08 51.51
C ASN A 458 6.06 -41.15 52.17
N ALA A 459 6.33 -41.38 53.45
CA ALA A 459 7.31 -40.64 54.26
C ALA A 459 8.76 -40.68 53.72
N ARG A 460 9.09 -41.58 52.79
CA ARG A 460 10.43 -41.67 52.16
C ARG A 460 10.61 -40.76 50.95
N GLN A 461 9.53 -40.22 50.38
CA GLN A 461 9.58 -39.35 49.20
C GLN A 461 9.69 -37.88 49.65
N PRO A 462 10.50 -37.05 48.97
CA PRO A 462 10.50 -35.61 49.24
C PRO A 462 9.10 -34.99 48.99
N ALA A 463 8.76 -33.96 49.76
CA ALA A 463 7.45 -33.34 49.73
C ALA A 463 7.38 -32.20 48.70
N LYS A 464 6.17 -31.95 48.19
CA LYS A 464 5.90 -30.83 47.28
C LYS A 464 5.78 -29.53 48.06
N GLN A 465 6.25 -28.45 47.46
CA GLN A 465 6.10 -27.09 47.97
C GLN A 465 5.91 -26.13 46.81
N TYR A 466 5.33 -24.97 47.08
CA TYR A 466 5.19 -23.90 46.10
C TYR A 466 6.06 -22.71 46.48
N ASN A 467 6.85 -22.22 45.52
CA ASN A 467 7.71 -21.06 45.70
C ASN A 467 6.99 -19.79 45.23
N PHE A 468 6.57 -18.95 46.18
CA PHE A 468 5.90 -17.67 45.93
C PHE A 468 6.84 -16.52 45.54
N ASN A 469 8.16 -16.69 45.59
CA ASN A 469 9.11 -15.74 45.03
C ASN A 469 9.32 -15.98 43.51
N GLN A 470 9.15 -17.21 43.05
CA GLN A 470 9.42 -17.62 41.66
C GLN A 470 8.18 -18.07 40.89
N GLY A 471 7.04 -18.26 41.56
CA GLY A 471 5.79 -18.68 40.93
C GLY A 471 5.82 -20.11 40.37
N ARG A 472 6.55 -21.02 41.02
CA ARG A 472 6.70 -22.41 40.53
C ARG A 472 6.73 -23.43 41.66
N GLU A 473 6.32 -24.65 41.35
CA GLU A 473 6.41 -25.77 42.27
C GLU A 473 7.82 -26.35 42.37
N TRP A 474 8.13 -26.91 43.53
CA TRP A 474 9.40 -27.56 43.86
C TRP A 474 9.13 -28.82 44.68
N THR A 475 10.16 -29.66 44.74
CA THR A 475 10.20 -30.81 45.64
C THR A 475 11.39 -30.63 46.57
N SER A 476 11.22 -30.90 47.86
CA SER A 476 12.28 -30.75 48.86
C SER A 476 12.22 -31.83 49.92
N ARG A 477 13.36 -32.06 50.59
CA ARG A 477 13.41 -33.00 51.71
C ARG A 477 12.45 -32.54 52.80
N ARG A 478 11.78 -33.49 53.44
CA ARG A 478 10.72 -33.21 54.42
C ARG A 478 11.24 -32.50 55.67
N ASP A 479 12.51 -32.70 56.01
CA ASP A 479 13.23 -32.04 57.10
C ASP A 479 13.69 -30.62 56.80
N GLN A 480 13.51 -30.13 55.56
CA GLN A 480 13.82 -28.74 55.20
C GLN A 480 12.92 -27.77 55.97
N THR A 481 13.50 -26.70 56.51
CA THR A 481 12.74 -25.69 57.28
C THR A 481 12.95 -24.28 56.76
N HIS A 482 14.08 -24.01 56.10
CA HIS A 482 14.50 -22.66 55.75
C HIS A 482 13.48 -21.96 54.84
N LYS A 483 12.90 -20.85 55.34
CA LYS A 483 11.88 -20.04 54.64
C LYS A 483 10.63 -20.85 54.23
N GLN A 484 10.42 -22.00 54.87
CA GLN A 484 9.25 -22.84 54.70
C GLN A 484 8.13 -22.37 55.61
N ARG A 485 6.91 -22.38 55.08
CA ARG A 485 5.68 -21.99 55.77
C ARG A 485 4.60 -23.03 55.52
N VAL A 486 3.53 -22.94 56.28
CA VAL A 486 2.36 -23.80 56.13
C VAL A 486 1.13 -22.95 56.01
N PHE A 487 0.33 -23.20 54.97
CA PHE A 487 -1.02 -22.69 54.86
C PHE A 487 -1.99 -23.86 55.01
N ALA A 488 -3.18 -23.59 55.52
CA ALA A 488 -4.30 -24.51 55.56
C ALA A 488 -5.36 -24.03 54.56
N VAL A 489 -6.04 -24.95 53.88
CA VAL A 489 -7.12 -24.63 52.94
C VAL A 489 -8.35 -25.50 53.21
N ARG A 490 -9.53 -24.98 52.92
CA ARG A 490 -10.80 -25.74 52.89
C ARG A 490 -11.77 -25.12 51.88
N SER A 491 -12.83 -25.84 51.54
CA SER A 491 -13.97 -25.25 50.81
C SER A 491 -14.74 -24.30 51.73
N SER A 492 -15.19 -23.16 51.19
CA SER A 492 -16.02 -22.22 51.95
C SER A 492 -17.33 -22.89 52.39
N ARG A 493 -17.81 -22.50 53.58
CA ARG A 493 -18.97 -23.10 54.24
C ARG A 493 -20.28 -22.47 53.83
#